data_AF-A0A7S1GRN9-F1
#
_entry.id   AF-A0A7S1GRN9-F1
#
_cell.length_a   1.000
_cell.length_b   1.000
_cell.length_c   1.000
_cell.angle_alpha   90.00
_cell.angle_beta   90.00
_cell.angle_gamma   90.00
#
_symmetry.space_group_name_H-M   'P 1'
#
loop_
_entity.id
_entity.type
_entity.pdbx_description
1 polymer ?
#
loop_
_entity_poly.entity_id
_entity_poly.type
_entity_poly.pdbx_seq_one_letter_code
_entity_poly.pdbx_strand_id
1 'polypeptide(L)'
;WLEMSDDDRFDGLYLNVAQTTRGIEPLLDTVFSFLRRKTDFFAGPPGSGERGVEIALEKVNDVVNKHANLYREQVAKKASRKKEPAKKKAEDSDVVEVDADGGFDISPSQVPSE
;
A
#
# COMPACT_ATOMS: atom_id res chain seq x y z
N TRP A 1 0.65 18.31 -3.16
CA TRP A 1 -0.65 18.14 -3.83
C TRP A 1 -0.64 16.77 -4.47
N LEU A 2 -1.15 15.77 -3.74
CA LEU A 2 -1.46 14.48 -4.35
C LEU A 2 -2.62 14.76 -5.30
N GLU A 3 -2.41 14.50 -6.58
CA GLU A 3 -3.46 14.44 -7.58
C GLU A 3 -4.47 13.41 -7.07
N MET A 4 -5.58 13.87 -6.48
CA MET A 4 -6.77 13.04 -6.30
C MET A 4 -7.11 12.58 -7.70
N SER A 5 -6.75 11.33 -7.99
CA SER A 5 -7.06 10.75 -9.28
C SER A 5 -8.57 10.90 -9.46
N ASP A 6 -9.04 11.27 -10.65
CA ASP A 6 -10.46 11.51 -10.95
C ASP A 6 -11.40 10.38 -10.46
N ASP A 7 -10.83 9.20 -10.18
CA ASP A 7 -11.44 8.03 -9.57
C ASP A 7 -11.95 8.25 -8.12
N ASP A 8 -11.24 9.00 -7.27
CA ASP A 8 -11.58 9.17 -5.84
C ASP A 8 -12.98 9.78 -5.64
N ARG A 9 -13.46 10.57 -6.61
CA ARG A 9 -14.81 11.16 -6.55
C ARG A 9 -15.91 10.12 -6.68
N PHE A 10 -15.61 8.96 -7.25
CA PHE A 10 -16.55 7.86 -7.42
C PHE A 10 -16.49 6.84 -6.27
N ASP A 11 -15.49 6.91 -5.39
CA ASP A 11 -15.31 5.96 -4.29
C ASP A 11 -16.55 5.88 -3.40
N GLY A 12 -17.14 7.03 -3.04
CA GLY A 12 -18.35 7.06 -2.21
C GLY A 12 -19.53 6.30 -2.87
N LEU A 13 -19.66 6.40 -4.19
CA LEU A 13 -20.69 5.66 -4.93
C LEU A 13 -20.38 4.16 -4.95
N TYR A 14 -19.14 3.77 -5.28
CA TYR A 14 -18.76 2.36 -5.35
C TYR A 14 -18.77 1.67 -3.99
N LEU A 15 -18.40 2.37 -2.92
CA LEU A 15 -18.47 1.86 -1.55
C LEU A 15 -19.91 1.50 -1.16
N ASN A 16 -20.87 2.38 -1.47
CA ASN A 16 -22.29 2.09 -1.20
C ASN A 16 -22.77 0.84 -1.94
N VAL A 17 -22.37 0.66 -3.20
CA VAL A 17 -22.73 -0.53 -3.99
C VAL A 17 -22.08 -1.79 -3.39
N ALA A 18 -20.79 -1.74 -3.03
CA ALA A 18 -20.06 -2.85 -2.44
C ALA A 18 -20.67 -3.29 -1.09
N GLN A 19 -21.06 -2.34 -0.25
CA GLN A 19 -21.72 -2.61 1.04
C GLN A 19 -23.10 -3.26 0.86
N THR A 20 -23.84 -2.84 -0.16
CA THR A 20 -25.20 -3.33 -0.42
C THR A 20 -25.21 -4.75 -1.01
N THR A 21 -24.26 -5.05 -1.90
CA THR A 21 -24.19 -6.34 -2.63
C THR A 21 -23.61 -7.49 -1.79
N ARG A 22 -22.94 -7.19 -0.67
CA ARG A 22 -22.47 -8.18 0.34
C ARG A 22 -21.61 -9.31 -0.22
N GLY A 23 -20.61 -8.97 -1.03
CA GLY A 23 -19.61 -9.93 -1.51
C GLY A 23 -19.10 -9.59 -2.90
N ILE A 24 -18.05 -10.27 -3.33
CA ILE A 24 -17.44 -10.03 -4.64
C ILE A 24 -18.32 -10.56 -5.79
N GLU A 25 -18.88 -11.76 -5.67
CA GLU A 25 -19.70 -12.35 -6.74
C GLU A 25 -20.99 -11.53 -7.01
N PRO A 26 -21.80 -11.16 -6.00
CA PRO A 26 -23.01 -10.37 -6.26
C PRO A 26 -22.69 -8.94 -6.71
N LEU A 27 -21.55 -8.37 -6.27
CA LEU A 27 -21.07 -7.08 -6.75
C LEU A 27 -20.77 -7.13 -8.25
N LEU A 28 -19.99 -8.12 -8.69
CA LEU A 28 -19.65 -8.31 -10.09
C LEU A 28 -20.89 -8.60 -10.94
N ASP A 29 -21.79 -9.47 -10.47
CA ASP A 29 -23.05 -9.75 -11.17
C ASP A 29 -23.90 -8.48 -11.35
N THR A 30 -24.02 -7.66 -10.30
CA THR A 30 -24.75 -6.38 -10.36
C THR A 30 -24.12 -5.43 -11.38
N VAL A 31 -22.79 -5.28 -11.37
CA VAL A 31 -22.07 -4.40 -12.28
C VAL A 31 -22.20 -4.86 -13.74
N PHE A 32 -21.95 -6.15 -14.03
CA PHE A 32 -22.04 -6.67 -15.39
C PHE A 32 -23.50 -6.75 -15.89
N SER A 33 -24.47 -6.98 -15.00
CA SER A 33 -25.89 -6.88 -15.32
C SER A 33 -26.31 -5.45 -15.68
N PHE A 34 -25.73 -4.43 -15.04
CA PHE A 34 -25.92 -3.03 -15.42
C PHE A 34 -25.30 -2.74 -16.80
N LEU A 35 -24.02 -3.09 -17.00
CA LEU A 35 -23.31 -2.88 -18.26
C LEU A 35 -24.03 -3.54 -19.44
N ARG A 36 -24.50 -4.78 -19.27
CA ARG A 36 -25.26 -5.48 -20.32
C ARG A 36 -26.57 -4.78 -20.72
N ARG A 37 -27.23 -4.08 -19.79
CA ARG A 37 -28.57 -3.51 -20.00
C ARG A 37 -28.57 -2.02 -20.33
N LYS A 38 -27.54 -1.29 -19.92
CA LYS A 38 -27.52 0.18 -19.94
C LYS A 38 -26.37 0.74 -20.77
N THR A 39 -25.46 -0.09 -21.25
CA THR A 39 -24.34 0.33 -22.09
C THR A 39 -24.16 -0.62 -23.28
N ASP A 40 -23.26 -0.25 -24.18
CA ASP A 40 -22.80 -1.02 -25.32
C ASP A 40 -21.54 -1.86 -25.01
N PHE A 41 -21.25 -2.08 -23.72
CA PHE A 41 -20.01 -2.72 -23.25
C PHE A 41 -19.70 -4.04 -23.96
N PHE A 42 -20.72 -4.89 -24.17
CA PHE A 42 -20.56 -6.19 -24.83
C PHE A 42 -20.68 -6.14 -26.36
N ALA A 43 -21.07 -5.02 -26.94
CA ALA A 43 -21.05 -4.83 -28.39
C ALA A 43 -19.63 -4.56 -28.91
N GLY A 44 -18.74 -4.08 -28.04
CA GLY A 44 -17.36 -3.74 -28.38
C GLY A 44 -17.24 -2.46 -29.23
N PRO A 45 -16.00 -2.06 -29.59
CA PRO A 45 -15.76 -0.89 -30.44
C PRO A 45 -16.50 -0.98 -31.79
N PRO A 46 -16.79 0.16 -32.45
CA PRO A 46 -17.36 0.17 -33.80
C PRO A 46 -16.56 -0.73 -34.76
N GLY A 47 -17.25 -1.63 -35.45
CA GLY A 47 -16.61 -2.60 -36.36
C GLY A 47 -16.19 -3.93 -35.74
N SER A 48 -16.45 -4.16 -34.44
CA SER A 48 -16.11 -5.42 -33.76
C SER A 48 -17.03 -6.59 -34.13
N GLY A 49 -18.27 -6.29 -34.55
CA GLY A 49 -19.26 -7.31 -34.93
C GLY A 49 -19.49 -8.32 -33.80
N GLU A 50 -19.46 -9.61 -34.12
CA GLU A 50 -19.68 -10.70 -33.17
C GLU A 50 -18.56 -10.85 -32.12
N ARG A 51 -17.39 -10.21 -32.31
CA ARG A 51 -16.25 -10.27 -31.39
C ARG A 51 -16.35 -9.31 -30.20
N GLY A 52 -17.41 -8.50 -30.10
CA GLY A 52 -17.57 -7.53 -29.02
C GLY A 52 -17.46 -8.14 -27.62
N VAL A 53 -18.04 -9.32 -27.42
CA VAL A 53 -18.00 -10.05 -26.14
C VAL A 53 -16.58 -10.51 -25.80
N GLU A 54 -15.85 -11.05 -26.77
CA GLU A 54 -14.47 -11.50 -26.58
C GLU A 54 -13.55 -10.34 -26.20
N ILE A 55 -13.66 -9.22 -26.91
CA ILE A 55 -12.91 -7.99 -26.61
C ILE A 55 -13.25 -7.47 -25.20
N ALA A 56 -14.53 -7.50 -24.81
CA ALA A 56 -14.95 -7.07 -23.48
C ALA A 56 -14.32 -7.95 -22.38
N LEU A 57 -14.30 -9.27 -22.57
CA LEU A 57 -13.67 -10.22 -21.63
C LEU A 57 -12.16 -9.98 -21.51
N GLU A 58 -11.46 -9.79 -22.63
CA GLU A 58 -10.03 -9.45 -22.64
C GLU A 58 -9.75 -8.17 -21.86
N LYS A 59 -10.54 -7.11 -22.08
CA LYS A 59 -10.34 -5.83 -21.39
C LYS A 59 -10.61 -5.91 -19.90
N VAL A 60 -11.61 -6.66 -19.47
CA VAL A 60 -11.84 -6.92 -18.04
C VAL A 60 -10.63 -7.64 -17.44
N ASN A 61 -10.10 -8.65 -18.13
CA ASN A 61 -8.95 -9.41 -17.65
C ASN A 61 -7.70 -8.53 -17.51
N ASP A 62 -7.42 -7.70 -18.52
CA ASP A 62 -6.32 -6.72 -18.51
C ASP A 62 -6.39 -5.80 -17.29
N VAL A 63 -7.56 -5.21 -17.03
CA VAL A 63 -7.77 -4.27 -15.91
C VAL A 63 -7.63 -5.00 -14.57
N VAL A 64 -8.26 -6.16 -14.41
CA VAL A 64 -8.16 -6.94 -13.17
C VAL A 64 -6.71 -7.32 -12.88
N ASN A 65 -5.96 -7.78 -13.88
CA ASN A 65 -4.54 -8.13 -13.72
C ASN A 65 -3.69 -6.92 -13.34
N LYS A 66 -3.91 -5.76 -13.98
CA LYS A 66 -3.23 -4.51 -13.64
C LYS A 66 -3.42 -4.18 -12.16
N HIS A 67 -4.66 -4.16 -11.67
CA HIS A 67 -4.95 -3.82 -10.27
C HIS A 67 -4.51 -4.91 -9.28
N ALA A 68 -4.56 -6.19 -9.66
CA ALA A 68 -4.00 -7.27 -8.86
C ALA A 68 -2.48 -7.12 -8.65
N ASN A 69 -1.75 -6.73 -9.70
CA ASN A 69 -0.31 -6.46 -9.60
C ASN A 69 -0.01 -5.25 -8.70
N LEU A 70 -0.73 -4.14 -8.88
CA LEU A 70 -0.61 -2.96 -8.02
C LEU A 70 -0.86 -3.31 -6.54
N TYR A 71 -1.89 -4.10 -6.25
CA TYR A 71 -2.18 -4.54 -4.89
C TYR A 71 -1.04 -5.38 -4.30
N ARG A 72 -0.52 -6.36 -5.05
CA ARG A 72 0.62 -7.21 -4.63
C ARG A 72 1.86 -6.37 -4.32
N GLU A 73 2.18 -5.41 -5.18
CA GLU A 73 3.29 -4.48 -4.97
C GLU A 73 3.11 -3.62 -3.72
N GLN A 74 1.91 -3.10 -3.49
CA GLN A 74 1.60 -2.31 -2.29
C GLN A 74 1.76 -3.15 -1.01
N VAL A 75 1.27 -4.40 -1.01
CA VAL A 75 1.42 -5.31 0.13
C VAL A 75 2.90 -5.64 0.37
N ALA A 76 3.67 -5.93 -0.69
CA ALA A 76 5.10 -6.20 -0.60
C ALA A 76 5.90 -5.01 -0.06
N LYS A 77 5.64 -3.79 -0.54
CA LYS A 77 6.27 -2.55 -0.05
C LYS A 77 5.93 -2.26 1.41
N LYS A 78 4.69 -2.52 1.84
CA LYS A 78 4.28 -2.40 3.24
C LYS A 78 4.99 -3.43 4.12
N ALA A 79 5.26 -4.63 3.62
CA ALA A 79 5.97 -5.68 4.34
C ALA A 79 7.48 -5.39 4.49
N SER A 80 8.14 -4.84 3.47
CA SER A 80 9.57 -4.50 3.53
C SER A 80 9.84 -3.31 4.47
N ARG A 81 9.01 -2.26 4.41
CA ARG A 81 9.10 -1.10 5.33
C ARG A 81 8.93 -1.45 6.80
N LYS A 82 8.19 -2.53 7.12
CA LYS A 82 8.05 -3.03 8.49
C LYS A 82 9.28 -3.80 9.00
N LYS A 83 10.19 -4.24 8.12
CA LYS A 83 11.41 -4.99 8.49
C LYS A 83 12.66 -4.10 8.66
N GLU A 84 12.67 -2.89 8.12
CA GLU A 84 13.79 -1.94 8.27
C GLU A 84 13.95 -1.26 9.66
N PRO A 85 12.91 -0.99 10.48
CA PRO A 85 13.10 -0.33 11.78
C PRO A 85 13.73 -1.24 12.85
N ALA A 86 13.88 -2.55 12.60
CA ALA A 86 14.48 -3.49 13.55
C ALA A 86 16.01 -3.55 13.48
N LYS A 87 16.65 -3.09 12.40
CA LYS A 87 18.12 -3.08 12.28
C LYS A 87 18.76 -1.80 12.81
N LYS A 88 18.07 -0.66 12.75
CA LYS A 88 18.60 0.62 13.24
C LYS A 88 18.56 0.82 14.76
N LYS A 89 17.87 -0.06 15.51
CA LYS A 89 17.88 -0.06 16.99
C LYS A 89 18.93 -0.98 17.62
N ALA A 90 19.66 -1.76 16.81
CA ALA A 90 20.72 -2.64 17.29
C ALA A 90 22.14 -2.07 17.07
N GLU A 91 22.28 -1.00 16.26
CA GLU A 91 23.56 -0.30 16.05
C GLU A 91 23.72 0.95 16.96
N ASP A 92 22.69 1.37 17.70
CA ASP A 92 22.71 2.55 18.58
C ASP A 92 22.70 2.19 20.07
N SER A 93 23.14 0.96 20.42
CA SER A 93 23.27 0.53 21.82
C SER A 93 24.64 -0.05 22.16
N ASP A 94 25.64 0.09 21.27
CA ASP A 94 27.00 -0.42 21.50
C ASP A 94 28.07 0.68 21.38
N VAL A 95 27.77 1.85 21.95
CA VAL A 95 28.80 2.83 22.32
C VAL A 95 28.58 3.15 23.80
N VAL A 96 28.99 2.22 24.67
CA VAL A 96 29.23 2.51 26.08
C VAL A 96 30.58 3.23 26.15
N GLU A 97 30.55 4.45 26.68
CA GLU A 97 31.70 5.30 26.96
C GLU A 97 32.73 4.53 27.82
N VAL A 98 33.93 4.34 27.27
CA VAL A 98 35.11 4.04 28.07
C VAL A 98 35.79 5.37 28.32
N ASP A 99 35.40 6.04 29.40
CA ASP A 99 36.24 7.09 29.97
C ASP A 99 37.52 6.44 30.48
N ALA A 100 38.60 6.69 29.74
CA ALA A 100 39.95 6.33 30.13
C ALA A 100 40.48 7.41 31.07
N ASP A 101 40.10 7.35 32.35
CA ASP A 101 40.85 7.99 33.41
C ASP A 101 42.21 7.30 33.55
N GLY A 102 43.14 7.71 32.69
CA GLY A 102 44.58 7.55 32.88
C GLY A 102 45.20 8.71 33.67
N GLY A 103 44.44 9.37 34.56
CA GLY A 103 44.90 10.55 35.30
C GLY A 103 44.31 10.64 36.69
N PHE A 104 44.97 10.03 37.68
CA PHE A 104 44.72 10.29 39.09
C PHE A 104 45.53 11.53 39.49
N ASP A 105 44.88 12.70 39.54
CA ASP A 105 45.52 13.95 39.94
C ASP A 105 45.86 13.93 41.44
N ILE A 106 47.17 13.97 41.70
CA ILE A 106 47.77 14.11 43.02
C ILE A 106 47.92 15.61 43.26
N SER A 107 47.27 16.15 44.30
CA SER A 107 47.68 17.43 44.89
C SER A 107 47.82 17.27 46.41
N PRO A 108 49.02 17.49 46.97
CA PRO A 108 49.27 17.40 48.39
C PRO A 108 49.13 18.79 49.02
N SER A 109 48.52 18.90 50.20
CA SER A 109 49.09 19.64 51.34
C SER A 109 48.15 19.71 52.54
N GLN A 110 48.71 19.25 53.65
CA GLN A 110 48.54 19.76 55.03
C GLN A 110 47.27 19.38 55.83
N VAL A 111 47.41 18.26 56.54
CA VAL A 111 47.24 18.12 58.02
C VAL A 111 47.71 19.36 58.83
N PRO A 112 47.39 19.52 60.14
CA PRO A 112 46.50 18.75 61.04
C PRO A 112 45.72 19.62 62.07
N SER A 113 45.07 18.91 63.02
CA SER A 113 44.88 19.24 64.46
C SER A 113 43.89 20.38 64.80
N GLU A 114 42.94 20.21 65.71
CA GLU A 114 42.82 19.35 66.90
C GLU A 114 41.34 19.13 67.25
#